data_AF-A0A1M7RK32-F1
#
_entry.id   AF-A0A1M7RK32-F1
#
_cell.length_a   1.000
_cell.length_b   1.000
_cell.length_c   1.000
_cell.angle_alpha   90.00
_cell.angle_beta   90.00
_cell.angle_gamma   90.00
#
_symmetry.space_group_name_H-M   'P 1'
#
loop_
_entity.id
_entity.type
_entity.pdbx_description
1 polymer ?
#
loop_
_entity_poly.entity_id
_entity_poly.type
_entity_poly.pdbx_seq_one_letter_code
_entity_poly.pdbx_strand_id
1 'polypeptide(L)'
;MNIGQLFGTVQVLRRTEPAWISRTAYPLGLALATESSVGSLPHHTYDRRVSAANLNTLVDFCARRDVDVLTRDAVEEAAGGRADVAILFGGTILAGGDRFAEAITRDVAACYLIVGGRGHSTDALYEAARTHLHWDDVGEHTEAALFDRYLRERHGVRADLLETESTNCGNNVRNALAVLAAARVPHRRVVLIQDASMQLRMDACFRLHAPDTRVVNFAAHRTMVDADLGYLSPPLGMWPPERYFSLLMGEIPRLTDDPAGYGPAGRGFIAHVDVPEAVRRAHSELERDRIGTTRVADPRFSDSSKAAGVGDR
;
A
#
# COMPACT_ATOMS: atom_id res chain seq x y z
N MET A 1 8.95 60.11 -28.83
CA MET A 1 9.42 60.33 -30.22
C MET A 1 10.22 59.11 -30.64
N ASN A 2 9.80 58.45 -31.73
CA ASN A 2 10.44 57.40 -32.55
C ASN A 2 10.86 56.04 -31.93
N ILE A 3 10.25 54.92 -32.38
CA ILE A 3 10.63 54.01 -33.51
C ILE A 3 11.90 53.20 -33.14
N GLY A 4 12.02 51.88 -33.22
CA GLY A 4 11.26 50.81 -33.86
C GLY A 4 12.24 49.65 -34.16
N GLN A 5 11.71 48.43 -34.27
CA GLN A 5 12.31 47.20 -34.84
C GLN A 5 13.55 46.57 -34.18
N LEU A 6 13.46 45.26 -33.90
CA LEU A 6 14.32 44.24 -34.53
C LEU A 6 13.79 42.83 -34.25
N PHE A 7 13.44 42.13 -35.33
CA PHE A 7 13.26 40.69 -35.38
C PHE A 7 14.63 40.00 -35.28
N GLY A 8 14.73 38.93 -34.49
CA GLY A 8 15.92 38.10 -34.38
C GLY A 8 15.54 36.62 -34.30
N THR A 9 15.79 35.92 -35.40
CA THR A 9 15.67 34.47 -35.60
C THR A 9 16.57 33.71 -34.62
N VAL A 10 16.05 32.70 -33.91
CA VAL A 10 16.88 31.76 -33.13
C VAL A 10 16.82 30.37 -33.75
N GLN A 11 18.01 29.91 -34.14
CA GLN A 11 18.29 28.62 -34.75
C GLN A 11 18.07 27.45 -33.79
N VAL A 12 17.52 26.37 -34.33
CA VAL A 12 17.46 25.04 -33.72
C VAL A 12 18.86 24.44 -33.70
N LEU A 13 19.43 24.24 -32.51
CA LEU A 13 20.65 23.46 -32.31
C LEU A 13 20.28 22.09 -31.73
N ARG A 14 20.36 21.06 -32.59
CA ARG A 14 20.34 19.65 -32.22
C ARG A 14 21.58 19.35 -31.37
N ARG A 15 21.40 18.74 -30.19
CA ARG A 15 22.50 18.12 -29.44
C ARG A 15 22.53 16.62 -29.75
N THR A 16 23.71 16.21 -30.19
CA THR A 16 24.17 14.85 -30.48
C THR A 16 24.61 14.14 -29.20
N GLU A 17 24.30 12.85 -29.11
CA GLU A 17 24.82 11.89 -28.11
C GLU A 17 26.33 11.63 -28.30
N PRO A 18 27.04 11.18 -27.25
CA PRO A 18 28.29 10.45 -27.42
C PRO A 18 28.18 8.99 -26.96
N ALA A 19 28.48 8.09 -27.89
CA ALA A 19 28.86 6.70 -27.66
C ALA A 19 30.37 6.62 -27.39
N TRP A 20 30.79 5.85 -26.39
CA TRP A 20 32.17 5.36 -26.29
C TRP A 20 32.23 3.91 -25.81
N ILE A 21 33.11 3.18 -26.50
CA ILE A 21 33.42 1.76 -26.46
C ILE A 21 34.53 1.50 -25.44
N SER A 22 34.51 0.34 -24.77
CA SER A 22 35.76 -0.39 -24.49
C SER A 22 35.50 -1.87 -24.24
N ARG A 23 36.08 -2.70 -25.11
CA ARG A 23 36.20 -4.14 -25.00
C ARG A 23 37.39 -4.47 -24.11
N THR A 24 37.28 -5.53 -23.31
CA THR A 24 38.44 -6.33 -22.90
C THR A 24 38.04 -7.80 -22.85
N ALA A 25 38.77 -8.61 -23.61
CA ALA A 25 38.69 -10.06 -23.65
C ALA A 25 40.06 -10.60 -23.23
N TYR A 26 40.12 -11.76 -22.56
CA TYR A 26 41.21 -12.77 -22.56
C TYR A 26 40.74 -14.00 -21.72
N PRO A 27 41.33 -15.22 -21.87
CA PRO A 27 40.58 -16.41 -22.32
C PRO A 27 40.83 -17.71 -21.49
N LEU A 28 40.34 -18.83 -22.04
CA LEU A 28 40.79 -20.24 -21.88
C LEU A 28 40.45 -21.01 -20.58
N GLY A 29 39.35 -21.78 -20.66
CA GLY A 29 39.34 -23.25 -20.61
C GLY A 29 39.83 -24.00 -19.37
N LEU A 30 38.91 -24.70 -18.70
CA LEU A 30 39.09 -26.11 -18.31
C LEU A 30 37.73 -26.77 -18.11
N ALA A 31 37.48 -27.86 -18.84
CA ALA A 31 36.33 -28.74 -18.65
C ALA A 31 36.57 -29.65 -17.45
N LEU A 32 35.62 -29.69 -16.52
CA LEU A 32 35.45 -30.81 -15.60
C LEU A 32 33.97 -31.18 -15.57
N ALA A 33 33.68 -32.29 -16.25
CA ALA A 33 32.43 -33.01 -16.08
C ALA A 33 32.35 -33.51 -14.63
N THR A 34 31.32 -33.07 -13.91
CA THR A 34 30.82 -33.81 -12.76
C THR A 34 29.32 -33.98 -12.96
N GLU A 35 28.96 -35.17 -13.45
CA GLU A 35 27.61 -35.69 -13.26
C GLU A 35 27.35 -35.72 -11.76
N SER A 36 26.49 -34.81 -11.31
CA SER A 36 25.80 -34.95 -10.04
C SER A 36 24.33 -34.90 -10.37
N SER A 37 23.72 -36.09 -10.33
CA SER A 37 22.29 -36.30 -10.41
C SER A 37 21.60 -35.65 -9.20
N VAL A 38 21.43 -34.33 -9.27
CA VAL A 38 20.43 -33.63 -8.46
C VAL A 38 19.14 -33.81 -9.23
N GLY A 39 18.26 -34.67 -8.72
CA GLY A 39 16.92 -34.85 -9.28
C GLY A 39 16.31 -33.48 -9.51
N SER A 40 16.01 -33.18 -10.77
CA SER A 40 15.22 -32.02 -11.16
C SER A 40 13.91 -32.11 -10.40
N LEU A 41 13.73 -31.23 -9.40
CA LEU A 41 12.43 -30.98 -8.80
C LEU A 41 11.45 -30.75 -9.96
N PRO A 42 10.27 -31.37 -9.96
CA PRO A 42 9.32 -31.16 -11.04
C PRO A 42 9.10 -29.66 -11.17
N HIS A 43 9.39 -29.12 -12.35
CA HIS A 43 8.94 -27.79 -12.72
C HIS A 43 7.42 -27.84 -12.65
N HIS A 44 6.85 -27.41 -11.53
CA HIS A 44 5.42 -27.20 -11.39
C HIS A 44 5.07 -26.13 -12.42
N THR A 45 4.66 -26.57 -13.59
CA THR A 45 4.23 -25.73 -14.69
C THR A 45 2.82 -25.28 -14.34
N TYR A 46 2.73 -24.23 -13.55
CA TYR A 46 1.45 -23.58 -13.30
C TYR A 46 1.06 -22.77 -14.53
N ASP A 47 -0.25 -22.71 -14.80
CA ASP A 47 -0.76 -21.84 -15.86
C ASP A 47 -0.78 -20.39 -15.35
N ARG A 48 0.15 -19.57 -15.86
CA ARG A 48 0.26 -18.16 -15.46
C ARG A 48 -1.03 -17.39 -15.69
N ARG A 49 -1.88 -17.77 -16.65
CA ARG A 49 -3.18 -17.14 -16.88
C ARG A 49 -4.14 -17.41 -15.72
N VAL A 50 -4.12 -18.63 -15.20
CA VAL A 50 -4.92 -19.02 -14.03
C VAL A 50 -4.41 -18.28 -12.79
N SER A 51 -3.09 -18.25 -12.57
CA SER A 51 -2.51 -17.53 -11.44
C SER A 51 -2.77 -16.01 -11.51
N ALA A 52 -2.73 -15.42 -12.70
CA ALA A 52 -3.10 -14.02 -12.91
C ALA A 52 -4.57 -13.75 -12.53
N ALA A 53 -5.49 -14.62 -12.97
CA ALA A 53 -6.90 -14.52 -12.61
C ALA A 53 -7.13 -14.67 -11.10
N ASN A 54 -6.38 -15.57 -10.45
CA ASN A 54 -6.43 -15.75 -9.00
C ASN A 54 -5.88 -14.54 -8.24
N LEU A 55 -4.76 -13.97 -8.67
CA LEU A 55 -4.22 -12.74 -8.08
C LEU A 55 -5.22 -11.59 -8.22
N ASN A 56 -5.79 -11.43 -9.41
CA ASN A 56 -6.81 -10.43 -9.67
C ASN A 56 -8.08 -10.65 -8.80
N THR A 57 -8.44 -11.89 -8.49
CA THR A 57 -9.50 -12.21 -7.53
C THR A 57 -9.13 -11.72 -6.11
N LEU A 58 -7.88 -11.86 -5.68
CA LEU A 58 -7.42 -11.35 -4.39
C LEU A 58 -7.36 -9.81 -4.38
N VAL A 59 -6.91 -9.18 -5.48
CA VAL A 59 -6.92 -7.71 -5.63
C VAL A 59 -8.34 -7.19 -5.49
N ASP A 60 -9.29 -7.77 -6.22
CA ASP A 60 -10.70 -7.35 -6.19
C ASP A 60 -11.31 -7.47 -4.80
N PHE A 61 -10.93 -8.49 -4.05
CA PHE A 61 -11.38 -8.70 -2.68
C PHE A 61 -10.77 -7.69 -1.69
N CYS A 62 -9.45 -7.51 -1.73
CA CYS A 62 -8.75 -6.66 -0.76
C CYS A 62 -8.94 -5.16 -1.04
N ALA A 63 -8.91 -4.77 -2.32
CA ALA A 63 -8.90 -3.38 -2.80
C ALA A 63 -10.30 -2.75 -2.82
N ARG A 64 -11.02 -2.86 -1.70
CA ARG A 64 -12.40 -2.40 -1.59
C ARG A 64 -12.51 -0.90 -1.91
N ARG A 65 -13.44 -0.57 -2.81
CA ARG A 65 -13.90 0.79 -3.07
C ARG A 65 -15.41 0.81 -2.97
N ASP A 66 -15.95 1.62 -2.08
CA ASP A 66 -17.39 1.85 -1.97
C ASP A 66 -17.84 2.98 -2.93
N VAL A 67 -16.88 3.73 -3.49
CA VAL A 67 -17.09 4.75 -4.54
C VAL A 67 -16.00 4.64 -5.61
N ASP A 68 -16.36 4.86 -6.88
CA ASP A 68 -15.39 4.81 -7.99
C ASP A 68 -14.47 6.03 -8.06
N VAL A 69 -14.99 7.18 -7.61
CA VAL A 69 -14.31 8.48 -7.65
C VAL A 69 -14.38 9.17 -6.29
N LEU A 70 -13.28 9.81 -5.89
CA LEU A 70 -13.22 10.64 -4.68
C LEU A 70 -13.74 12.05 -5.00
N THR A 71 -15.05 12.18 -5.09
CA THR A 71 -15.75 13.47 -5.16
C THR A 71 -16.64 13.62 -3.93
N ARG A 72 -16.89 14.86 -3.49
CA ARG A 72 -17.84 15.13 -2.40
C ARG A 72 -19.15 14.38 -2.63
N ASP A 73 -19.82 14.58 -3.77
CA ASP A 73 -21.16 14.04 -4.01
C ASP A 73 -21.21 12.52 -3.88
N ALA A 74 -20.29 11.80 -4.54
CA ALA A 74 -20.21 10.34 -4.45
C ALA A 74 -19.99 9.84 -3.01
N VAL A 75 -19.13 10.53 -2.24
CA VAL A 75 -18.86 10.17 -0.84
C VAL A 75 -20.04 10.50 0.05
N GLU A 76 -20.70 11.65 -0.14
CA GLU A 76 -21.87 12.05 0.63
C GLU A 76 -23.04 11.09 0.41
N GLU A 77 -23.25 10.64 -0.82
CA GLU A 77 -24.22 9.60 -1.15
C GLU A 77 -23.90 8.28 -0.43
N ALA A 78 -22.67 7.78 -0.54
CA ALA A 78 -22.26 6.51 0.08
C ALA A 78 -22.25 6.53 1.62
N ALA A 79 -21.91 7.69 2.21
CA ALA A 79 -21.85 7.90 3.64
C ALA A 79 -23.20 8.31 4.28
N GLY A 80 -24.20 8.71 3.48
CA GLY A 80 -25.45 9.26 3.98
C GLY A 80 -25.27 10.64 4.63
N GLY A 81 -24.49 11.51 4.00
CA GLY A 81 -24.17 12.89 4.41
C GLY A 81 -22.68 13.22 4.35
N ARG A 82 -22.33 14.49 4.59
CA ARG A 82 -20.94 14.98 4.60
C ARG A 82 -20.04 14.12 5.48
N ALA A 83 -18.93 13.64 4.93
CA ALA A 83 -17.92 12.92 5.70
C ALA A 83 -17.28 13.86 6.72
N ASP A 84 -17.13 13.38 7.96
CA ASP A 84 -16.53 14.16 9.03
C ASP A 84 -15.01 14.21 8.86
N VAL A 85 -14.40 13.09 8.45
CA VAL A 85 -12.96 12.98 8.25
C VAL A 85 -12.61 12.04 7.10
N ALA A 86 -11.58 12.40 6.32
CA ALA A 86 -10.88 11.51 5.42
C ALA A 86 -9.51 11.15 6.01
N ILE A 87 -9.16 9.86 5.96
CA ILE A 87 -7.94 9.34 6.58
C ILE A 87 -7.06 8.65 5.53
N LEU A 88 -5.81 9.09 5.43
CA LEU A 88 -4.74 8.40 4.69
C LEU A 88 -3.88 7.60 5.67
N PHE A 89 -3.63 6.33 5.37
CA PHE A 89 -2.67 5.53 6.15
C PHE A 89 -1.31 5.46 5.47
N GLY A 90 -0.24 5.67 6.25
CA GLY A 90 1.15 5.71 5.81
C GLY A 90 1.71 4.40 5.24
N GLY A 91 1.01 3.29 5.46
CA GLY A 91 1.29 1.99 4.83
C GLY A 91 0.94 1.92 3.34
N THR A 92 0.53 3.03 2.73
CA THR A 92 0.23 3.16 1.30
C THR A 92 1.46 3.48 0.45
N ILE A 93 1.37 3.15 -0.84
CA ILE A 93 2.28 3.63 -1.88
C ILE A 93 2.12 5.15 -2.10
N LEU A 94 3.11 5.79 -2.74
CA LEU A 94 3.12 7.24 -2.99
C LEU A 94 1.85 7.76 -3.69
N ALA A 95 1.29 7.00 -4.64
CA ALA A 95 0.05 7.37 -5.31
C ALA A 95 -1.18 7.49 -4.38
N GLY A 96 -1.13 6.92 -3.17
CA GLY A 96 -2.12 7.20 -2.13
C GLY A 96 -2.12 8.67 -1.71
N GLY A 97 -0.95 9.33 -1.72
CA GLY A 97 -0.82 10.77 -1.53
C GLY A 97 -1.54 11.57 -2.62
N ASP A 98 -1.48 11.12 -3.88
CA ASP A 98 -2.24 11.76 -4.97
C ASP A 98 -3.75 11.67 -4.75
N ARG A 99 -4.24 10.50 -4.32
CA ARG A 99 -5.67 10.30 -4.02
C ARG A 99 -6.12 11.14 -2.83
N PHE A 100 -5.27 11.27 -1.82
CA PHE A 100 -5.60 12.08 -0.65
C PHE A 100 -5.55 13.59 -0.94
N ALA A 101 -4.60 14.04 -1.77
CA ALA A 101 -4.61 15.40 -2.30
C ALA A 101 -5.90 15.69 -3.09
N GLU A 102 -6.33 14.77 -3.96
CA GLU A 102 -7.61 14.87 -4.68
C GLU A 102 -8.80 15.01 -3.71
N ALA A 103 -8.82 14.23 -2.63
CA ALA A 103 -9.86 14.34 -1.60
C ALA A 103 -9.87 15.71 -0.93
N ILE A 104 -8.71 16.28 -0.60
CA ILE A 104 -8.57 17.62 -0.03
C ILE A 104 -9.06 18.68 -1.01
N THR A 105 -8.57 18.67 -2.25
CA THR A 105 -8.92 19.67 -3.27
C THR A 105 -10.41 19.67 -3.60
N ARG A 106 -11.08 18.51 -3.49
CA ARG A 106 -12.51 18.36 -3.77
C ARG A 106 -13.40 18.51 -2.53
N ASP A 107 -12.82 18.87 -1.39
CA ASP A 107 -13.49 19.04 -0.10
C ASP A 107 -14.43 17.86 0.23
N VAL A 108 -13.89 16.64 0.12
CA VAL A 108 -14.60 15.38 0.34
C VAL A 108 -15.02 15.19 1.81
N ALA A 109 -14.26 15.73 2.75
CA ALA A 109 -14.51 15.63 4.19
C ALA A 109 -14.26 16.96 4.91
N ALA A 110 -14.79 17.10 6.12
CA ALA A 110 -14.57 18.30 6.94
C ALA A 110 -13.18 18.37 7.60
N CYS A 111 -12.47 17.24 7.69
CA CYS A 111 -11.13 17.14 8.26
C CYS A 111 -10.29 16.09 7.50
N TYR A 112 -8.98 16.31 7.41
CA TYR A 112 -8.02 15.43 6.75
C TYR A 112 -6.93 14.99 7.72
N LEU A 113 -6.87 13.69 7.98
CA LEU A 113 -5.90 13.07 8.88
C LEU A 113 -4.97 12.13 8.09
N ILE A 114 -3.66 12.20 8.37
CA ILE A 114 -2.70 11.17 7.95
C ILE A 114 -2.23 10.39 9.17
N VAL A 115 -2.20 9.06 9.05
CA VAL A 115 -1.87 8.14 10.14
C VAL A 115 -0.69 7.27 9.75
N GLY A 116 0.41 7.35 10.50
CA GLY A 116 1.57 6.50 10.27
C GLY A 116 2.81 6.99 11.01
N GLY A 117 3.30 6.18 11.94
CA GLY A 117 4.59 6.38 12.57
C GLY A 117 5.71 5.69 11.79
N ARG A 118 6.33 4.68 12.40
CA ARG A 118 7.37 3.84 11.78
C ARG A 118 7.02 2.37 11.99
N GLY A 119 6.90 1.63 10.90
CA GLY A 119 6.52 0.22 10.89
C GLY A 119 7.07 -0.54 9.68
N HIS A 120 6.48 -1.71 9.41
CA HIS A 120 6.91 -2.63 8.36
C HIS A 120 6.95 -2.03 6.94
N SER A 121 6.13 -1.01 6.66
CA SER A 121 6.06 -0.33 5.37
C SER A 121 7.09 0.79 5.20
N THR A 122 7.67 1.28 6.30
CA THR A 122 8.42 2.55 6.31
C THR A 122 9.68 2.50 5.46
N ASP A 123 10.48 1.43 5.56
CA ASP A 123 11.70 1.28 4.76
C ASP A 123 11.41 1.33 3.25
N ALA A 124 10.25 0.81 2.84
CA ALA A 124 9.83 0.79 1.45
C ALA A 124 9.32 2.15 0.97
N LEU A 125 8.60 2.88 1.83
CA LEU A 125 8.22 4.25 1.58
C LEU A 125 9.46 5.15 1.44
N TYR A 126 10.47 4.95 2.30
CA TYR A 126 11.74 5.67 2.22
C TYR A 126 12.45 5.43 0.88
N GLU A 127 12.52 4.18 0.44
CA GLU A 127 13.14 3.85 -0.84
C GLU A 127 12.38 4.47 -2.02
N ALA A 128 11.04 4.40 -1.99
CA ALA A 128 10.21 5.05 -3.00
C ALA A 128 10.40 6.57 -3.01
N ALA A 129 10.48 7.21 -1.84
CA ALA A 129 10.70 8.64 -1.70
C ALA A 129 12.10 9.06 -2.20
N ARG A 130 13.17 8.32 -1.86
CA ARG A 130 14.51 8.57 -2.42
C ARG A 130 14.52 8.46 -3.94
N THR A 131 13.93 7.38 -4.46
CA THR A 131 13.96 7.08 -5.90
C THR A 131 13.13 8.06 -6.71
N HIS A 132 11.91 8.38 -6.26
CA HIS A 132 10.94 9.14 -7.06
C HIS A 132 10.82 10.61 -6.68
N LEU A 133 11.25 10.99 -5.48
CA LEU A 133 11.14 12.36 -4.95
C LEU A 133 12.49 12.97 -4.64
N HIS A 134 13.58 12.19 -4.68
CA HIS A 134 14.94 12.64 -4.38
C HIS A 134 15.08 13.26 -2.98
N TRP A 135 14.35 12.70 -2.01
CA TRP A 135 14.46 13.10 -0.60
C TRP A 135 15.49 12.23 0.11
N ASP A 136 16.62 12.82 0.50
CA ASP A 136 17.70 12.10 1.18
C ASP A 136 17.46 11.94 2.70
N ASP A 137 16.71 12.86 3.29
CA ASP A 137 16.45 12.99 4.74
C ASP A 137 15.27 12.13 5.24
N VAL A 138 14.75 11.22 4.42
CA VAL A 138 13.55 10.40 4.75
C VAL A 138 13.65 9.66 6.09
N GLY A 139 14.88 9.29 6.49
CA GLY A 139 15.15 8.58 7.74
C GLY A 139 14.81 9.36 9.01
N GLU A 140 14.60 10.68 8.93
CA GLU A 140 14.24 11.54 10.05
C GLU A 140 12.73 11.65 10.26
N HIS A 141 11.93 11.20 9.29
CA HIS A 141 10.49 11.44 9.24
C HIS A 141 9.67 10.17 9.47
N THR A 142 8.50 10.32 10.06
CA THR A 142 7.48 9.25 10.09
C THR A 142 6.78 9.14 8.74
N GLU A 143 6.04 8.05 8.51
CA GLU A 143 5.24 7.89 7.29
C GLU A 143 4.25 9.05 7.12
N ALA A 144 3.56 9.46 8.19
CA ALA A 144 2.62 10.58 8.14
C ALA A 144 3.30 11.91 7.81
N ALA A 145 4.49 12.17 8.38
CA ALA A 145 5.25 13.38 8.07
C ALA A 145 5.72 13.41 6.61
N LEU A 146 6.14 12.26 6.06
CA LEU A 146 6.51 12.15 4.65
C LEU A 146 5.33 12.37 3.72
N PHE A 147 4.16 11.80 4.02
CA PHE A 147 2.97 12.05 3.20
C PHE A 147 2.49 13.50 3.31
N ASP A 148 2.55 14.14 4.48
CA ASP A 148 2.20 15.56 4.59
C ASP A 148 3.18 16.45 3.80
N ARG A 149 4.48 16.13 3.83
CA ARG A 149 5.48 16.76 2.96
C ARG A 149 5.15 16.54 1.48
N TYR A 150 4.73 15.33 1.12
CA TYR A 150 4.37 14.97 -0.25
C TYR A 150 3.21 15.82 -0.75
N LEU A 151 2.15 15.96 0.05
CA LEU A 151 1.01 16.82 -0.25
C LEU A 151 1.45 18.26 -0.48
N ARG A 152 2.30 18.80 0.41
CA ARG A 152 2.77 20.18 0.35
C ARG A 152 3.59 20.46 -0.91
N GLU A 153 4.58 19.62 -1.18
CA GLU A 153 5.52 19.84 -2.29
C GLU A 153 4.92 19.51 -3.67
N ARG A 154 4.06 18.49 -3.76
CA ARG A 154 3.53 18.00 -5.05
C ARG A 154 2.18 18.59 -5.42
N HIS A 155 1.37 18.94 -4.43
CA HIS A 155 -0.04 19.31 -4.63
C HIS A 155 -0.40 20.67 -4.02
N GLY A 156 0.49 21.27 -3.23
CA GLY A 156 0.22 22.57 -2.57
C GLY A 156 -0.87 22.51 -1.50
N VAL A 157 -1.22 21.32 -1.01
CA VAL A 157 -2.19 21.09 0.06
C VAL A 157 -1.52 20.45 1.29
N ARG A 158 -2.23 20.38 2.41
CA ARG A 158 -1.71 19.79 3.67
C ARG A 158 -2.83 19.06 4.39
N ALA A 159 -2.46 18.12 5.26
CA ALA A 159 -3.41 17.56 6.21
C ALA A 159 -3.72 18.56 7.33
N ASP A 160 -4.87 18.37 7.98
CA ASP A 160 -5.24 19.11 9.19
C ASP A 160 -4.56 18.51 10.42
N LEU A 161 -4.47 17.17 10.46
CA LEU A 161 -3.96 16.40 11.58
C LEU A 161 -2.97 15.34 11.09
N LEU A 162 -2.00 15.02 11.95
CA LEU A 162 -1.06 13.92 11.77
C LEU A 162 -1.05 13.03 13.01
N GLU A 163 -1.01 11.72 12.80
CA GLU A 163 -0.73 10.72 13.82
C GLU A 163 0.61 10.05 13.47
N THR A 164 1.58 10.09 14.39
CA THR A 164 2.99 9.74 14.14
C THR A 164 3.54 8.61 15.01
N GLU A 165 2.72 8.03 15.88
CA GLU A 165 3.15 7.03 16.87
C GLU A 165 2.79 5.61 16.46
N SER A 166 1.93 5.42 15.46
CA SER A 166 1.54 4.06 15.03
C SER A 166 2.71 3.28 14.43
N THR A 167 2.77 1.99 14.78
CA THR A 167 3.86 1.09 14.38
C THR A 167 3.38 -0.12 13.57
N ASN A 168 2.07 -0.37 13.53
CA ASN A 168 1.47 -1.44 12.75
C ASN A 168 -0.01 -1.14 12.44
N CYS A 169 -0.62 -1.91 11.54
CA CYS A 169 -2.01 -1.65 11.17
C CYS A 169 -3.03 -1.84 12.30
N GLY A 170 -2.71 -2.67 13.31
CA GLY A 170 -3.60 -2.93 14.45
C GLY A 170 -3.70 -1.74 15.40
N ASN A 171 -2.64 -0.95 15.56
CA ASN A 171 -2.70 0.30 16.32
C ASN A 171 -3.05 1.54 15.49
N ASN A 172 -2.84 1.52 14.17
CA ASN A 172 -3.22 2.63 13.27
C ASN A 172 -4.65 3.15 13.52
N VAL A 173 -5.66 2.27 13.56
CA VAL A 173 -7.06 2.71 13.77
C VAL A 173 -7.28 3.26 15.18
N ARG A 174 -6.74 2.61 16.20
CA ARG A 174 -6.88 3.07 17.59
C ARG A 174 -6.22 4.43 17.79
N ASN A 175 -5.04 4.64 17.23
CA ASN A 175 -4.33 5.91 17.32
C ASN A 175 -5.03 7.00 16.52
N ALA A 176 -5.55 6.69 15.33
CA ALA A 176 -6.37 7.61 14.55
C ALA A 176 -7.60 8.09 15.38
N LEU A 177 -8.33 7.17 15.99
CA LEU A 177 -9.47 7.49 16.86
C LEU A 177 -9.05 8.34 18.07
N ALA A 178 -7.89 8.07 18.67
CA ALA A 178 -7.35 8.86 19.77
C ALA A 178 -7.01 10.31 19.35
N VAL A 179 -6.39 10.49 18.18
CA VAL A 179 -6.10 11.83 17.62
C VAL A 179 -7.39 12.59 17.33
N LEU A 180 -8.39 11.94 16.72
CA LEU A 180 -9.69 12.56 16.44
C LEU A 180 -10.42 12.96 17.73
N ALA A 181 -10.40 12.11 18.75
CA ALA A 181 -10.99 12.42 20.05
C ALA A 181 -10.29 13.62 20.73
N ALA A 182 -8.95 13.65 20.73
CA ALA A 182 -8.18 14.75 21.30
C ALA A 182 -8.44 16.09 20.58
N ALA A 183 -8.58 16.04 19.25
CA ALA A 183 -8.91 17.21 18.43
C ALA A 183 -10.41 17.56 18.42
N ARG A 184 -11.26 16.78 19.09
CA ARG A 184 -12.73 16.91 19.09
C ARG A 184 -13.35 16.89 17.68
N VAL A 185 -12.74 16.12 16.77
CA VAL A 185 -13.24 15.91 15.42
C VAL A 185 -14.28 14.78 15.43
N PRO A 186 -15.50 15.01 14.94
CA PRO A 186 -16.49 13.96 14.76
C PRO A 186 -15.95 12.87 13.81
N HIS A 187 -16.39 11.63 13.99
CA HIS A 187 -15.98 10.51 13.15
C HIS A 187 -17.13 9.52 12.94
N ARG A 188 -18.36 10.04 12.78
CA ARG A 188 -19.54 9.22 12.47
C ARG A 188 -19.54 8.79 11.00
N ARG A 189 -18.93 9.58 10.12
CA ARG A 189 -18.75 9.28 8.69
C ARG A 189 -17.27 9.47 8.32
N VAL A 190 -16.61 8.39 7.93
CA VAL A 190 -15.16 8.37 7.70
C VAL A 190 -14.87 7.83 6.30
N VAL A 191 -14.00 8.53 5.56
CA VAL A 191 -13.41 8.00 4.32
C VAL A 191 -12.05 7.39 4.64
N LEU A 192 -11.82 6.14 4.22
CA LEU A 192 -10.54 5.45 4.42
C LEU A 192 -9.81 5.30 3.09
N ILE A 193 -8.60 5.86 3.02
CA ILE A 193 -7.67 5.69 1.91
C ILE A 193 -6.45 4.91 2.39
N GLN A 194 -6.26 3.71 1.85
CA GLN A 194 -5.16 2.82 2.19
C GLN A 194 -4.64 2.08 0.96
N ASP A 195 -3.44 1.49 1.05
CA ASP A 195 -2.97 0.47 0.11
C ASP A 195 -4.05 -0.57 -0.20
N ALA A 196 -4.16 -0.94 -1.48
CA ALA A 196 -5.13 -1.91 -1.98
C ALA A 196 -5.11 -3.24 -1.22
N SER A 197 -3.93 -3.73 -0.83
CA SER A 197 -3.82 -5.01 -0.14
C SER A 197 -4.44 -4.95 1.27
N MET A 198 -4.36 -3.82 1.96
CA MET A 198 -4.74 -3.70 3.38
C MET A 198 -6.07 -2.98 3.60
N GLN A 199 -6.70 -2.44 2.56
CA GLN A 199 -7.91 -1.63 2.67
C GLN A 199 -9.03 -2.33 3.45
N LEU A 200 -9.36 -3.58 3.09
CA LEU A 200 -10.42 -4.34 3.77
C LEU A 200 -10.10 -4.64 5.24
N ARG A 201 -8.82 -4.79 5.60
CA ARG A 201 -8.42 -4.97 7.00
C ARG A 201 -8.59 -3.70 7.80
N MET A 202 -8.34 -2.52 7.21
CA MET A 202 -8.60 -1.24 7.87
C MET A 202 -10.09 -1.05 8.17
N ASP A 203 -10.97 -1.38 7.22
CA ASP A 203 -12.43 -1.42 7.43
C ASP A 203 -12.81 -2.30 8.63
N ALA A 204 -12.30 -3.54 8.66
CA ALA A 204 -12.60 -4.49 9.72
C ALA A 204 -12.08 -4.02 11.11
N CYS A 205 -10.94 -3.32 11.15
CA CYS A 205 -10.46 -2.65 12.36
C CYS A 205 -11.40 -1.52 12.82
N PHE A 206 -11.91 -0.69 11.90
CA PHE A 206 -12.87 0.37 12.24
C PHE A 206 -14.17 -0.20 12.76
N ARG A 207 -14.73 -1.24 12.12
CA ARG A 207 -15.94 -1.91 12.60
C ARG A 207 -15.78 -2.48 14.00
N LEU A 208 -14.57 -2.91 14.39
CA LEU A 208 -14.28 -3.40 15.74
C LEU A 208 -14.20 -2.26 16.77
N HIS A 209 -13.46 -1.19 16.45
CA HIS A 209 -13.13 -0.14 17.43
C HIS A 209 -14.11 1.03 17.46
N ALA A 210 -14.87 1.24 16.38
CA ALA A 210 -15.86 2.30 16.22
C ALA A 210 -17.07 1.77 15.43
N PRO A 211 -17.86 0.84 16.01
CA PRO A 211 -18.96 0.17 15.31
C PRO A 211 -20.08 1.12 14.85
N ASP A 212 -20.20 2.29 15.47
CA ASP A 212 -21.17 3.32 15.06
C ASP A 212 -20.67 4.22 13.93
N THR A 213 -19.43 4.03 13.45
CA THR A 213 -18.85 4.81 12.35
C THR A 213 -19.25 4.20 11.02
N ARG A 214 -19.86 5.02 10.16
CA ARG A 214 -20.05 4.70 8.74
C ARG A 214 -18.75 4.94 8.00
N VAL A 215 -18.17 3.86 7.49
CA VAL A 215 -16.95 3.89 6.67
C VAL A 215 -17.32 3.92 5.18
N VAL A 216 -16.64 4.77 4.42
CA VAL A 216 -16.55 4.72 2.95
C VAL A 216 -15.12 4.33 2.58
N ASN A 217 -14.96 3.15 2.00
CA ASN A 217 -13.66 2.62 1.60
C ASN A 217 -13.24 3.17 0.24
N PHE A 218 -11.97 3.55 0.13
CA PHE A 218 -11.36 3.88 -1.14
C PHE A 218 -9.90 3.40 -1.18
N ALA A 219 -9.69 2.17 -1.67
CA ALA A 219 -8.33 1.69 -1.94
C ALA A 219 -7.56 2.66 -2.86
N ALA A 220 -6.37 3.08 -2.45
CA ALA A 220 -5.53 4.06 -3.16
C ALA A 220 -5.21 3.63 -4.61
N HIS A 221 -5.16 2.33 -4.84
CA HIS A 221 -4.99 1.72 -6.16
C HIS A 221 -5.79 0.41 -6.26
N ARG A 222 -5.85 -0.14 -7.47
CA ARG A 222 -6.43 -1.46 -7.76
C ARG A 222 -5.62 -2.09 -8.88
N THR A 223 -4.34 -2.32 -8.59
CA THR A 223 -3.35 -2.70 -9.62
C THR A 223 -3.55 -4.15 -10.01
N MET A 224 -4.12 -4.36 -11.19
CA MET A 224 -4.36 -5.68 -11.78
C MET A 224 -3.11 -6.21 -12.51
N VAL A 225 -3.02 -7.53 -12.62
CA VAL A 225 -1.96 -8.22 -13.37
C VAL A 225 -2.46 -8.82 -14.68
N ASP A 226 -1.57 -8.91 -15.66
CA ASP A 226 -1.77 -9.62 -16.92
C ASP A 226 -1.40 -11.11 -16.84
N ALA A 227 -1.51 -11.81 -17.97
CA ALA A 227 -1.19 -13.23 -18.10
C ALA A 227 0.29 -13.58 -17.85
N ASP A 228 1.18 -12.59 -17.90
CA ASP A 228 2.61 -12.75 -17.61
C ASP A 228 2.96 -12.33 -16.18
N LEU A 229 1.95 -12.04 -15.35
CA LEU A 229 2.06 -11.53 -13.99
C LEU A 229 2.68 -10.12 -13.93
N GLY A 230 2.67 -9.39 -15.05
CA GLY A 230 3.05 -7.98 -15.13
C GLY A 230 1.89 -7.07 -14.73
N TYR A 231 2.20 -5.89 -14.19
CA TYR A 231 1.17 -4.90 -13.89
C TYR A 231 0.65 -4.23 -15.15
N LEU A 232 -0.68 -4.12 -15.28
CA LEU A 232 -1.30 -3.44 -16.43
C LEU A 232 -1.10 -1.92 -16.42
N SER A 233 -1.12 -1.28 -15.24
CA SER A 233 -0.94 0.17 -15.09
C SER A 233 -0.46 0.50 -13.66
N PRO A 234 0.83 0.28 -13.35
CA PRO A 234 1.33 0.47 -12.00
C PRO A 234 1.32 1.96 -11.60
N PRO A 235 0.75 2.31 -10.43
CA PRO A 235 0.78 3.67 -9.90
C PRO A 235 2.18 4.11 -9.42
N LEU A 236 2.36 5.40 -9.13
CA LEU A 236 3.62 5.93 -8.60
C LEU A 236 3.96 5.26 -7.25
N GLY A 237 5.20 4.78 -7.15
CA GLY A 237 5.69 4.07 -5.96
C GLY A 237 5.08 2.69 -5.77
N MET A 238 4.50 2.08 -6.82
CA MET A 238 3.96 0.73 -6.75
C MET A 238 5.01 -0.26 -6.26
N TRP A 239 4.59 -1.16 -5.38
CA TRP A 239 5.44 -2.23 -4.86
C TRP A 239 5.98 -3.11 -6.00
N PRO A 240 7.20 -3.66 -5.86
CA PRO A 240 7.64 -4.77 -6.71
C PRO A 240 6.60 -5.91 -6.71
N PRO A 241 6.37 -6.60 -7.84
CA PRO A 241 5.39 -7.69 -7.95
C PRO A 241 5.45 -8.69 -6.79
N GLU A 242 6.64 -9.15 -6.44
CA GLU A 242 6.86 -10.13 -5.38
C GLU A 242 6.35 -9.63 -4.02
N ARG A 243 6.55 -8.35 -3.73
CA ARG A 243 6.08 -7.73 -2.49
C ARG A 243 4.57 -7.57 -2.50
N TYR A 244 3.97 -7.12 -3.60
CA TYR A 244 2.52 -6.95 -3.67
C TYR A 244 1.79 -8.29 -3.56
N PHE A 245 2.26 -9.31 -4.27
CA PHE A 245 1.68 -10.65 -4.19
C PHE A 245 1.81 -11.22 -2.78
N SER A 246 2.95 -10.99 -2.12
CA SER A 246 3.14 -11.36 -0.72
C SER A 246 2.15 -10.68 0.23
N LEU A 247 1.92 -9.38 0.03
CA LEU A 247 0.93 -8.64 0.81
C LEU A 247 -0.47 -9.24 0.60
N LEU A 248 -0.92 -9.41 -0.64
CA LEU A 248 -2.22 -10.02 -0.95
C LEU A 248 -2.37 -11.41 -0.32
N MET A 249 -1.37 -12.28 -0.50
CA MET A 249 -1.37 -13.64 0.04
C MET A 249 -1.38 -13.67 1.57
N GLY A 250 -0.73 -12.70 2.21
CA GLY A 250 -0.72 -12.56 3.67
C GLY A 250 -2.02 -12.01 4.24
N GLU A 251 -2.81 -11.26 3.46
CA GLU A 251 -4.06 -10.65 3.93
C GLU A 251 -5.21 -11.65 4.02
N ILE A 252 -5.29 -12.62 3.10
CA ILE A 252 -6.36 -13.64 3.11
C ILE A 252 -6.42 -14.44 4.43
N PRO A 253 -5.32 -15.05 4.94
CA PRO A 253 -5.38 -15.76 6.21
C PRO A 253 -5.62 -14.84 7.41
N ARG A 254 -5.20 -13.55 7.34
CA ARG A 254 -5.52 -12.58 8.40
C ARG A 254 -7.02 -12.26 8.41
N LEU A 255 -7.63 -12.09 7.25
CA LEU A 255 -9.04 -11.73 7.10
C LEU A 255 -9.99 -12.92 7.32
N THR A 256 -9.49 -14.16 7.20
CA THR A 256 -10.31 -15.36 7.44
C THR A 256 -10.65 -15.48 8.93
N ASP A 257 -11.93 -15.60 9.26
CA ASP A 257 -12.37 -15.72 10.65
C ASP A 257 -12.34 -17.18 11.13
N ASP A 258 -11.12 -17.66 11.39
CA ASP A 258 -10.82 -18.99 11.91
C ASP A 258 -9.80 -18.90 13.06
N PRO A 259 -9.42 -20.03 13.71
CA PRO A 259 -8.48 -19.99 14.84
C PRO A 259 -7.10 -19.38 14.57
N ALA A 260 -6.66 -19.28 13.30
CA ALA A 260 -5.37 -18.70 12.93
C ALA A 260 -5.48 -17.22 12.52
N GLY A 261 -6.66 -16.81 12.05
CA GLY A 261 -6.93 -15.47 11.53
C GLY A 261 -7.18 -14.40 12.60
N TYR A 262 -7.48 -13.19 12.13
CA TYR A 262 -7.56 -12.00 12.99
C TYR A 262 -8.97 -11.71 13.49
N GLY A 263 -9.98 -12.42 12.98
CA GLY A 263 -11.37 -12.25 13.40
C GLY A 263 -11.67 -12.80 14.80
N PRO A 264 -12.94 -12.68 15.26
CA PRO A 264 -13.39 -13.15 16.57
C PRO A 264 -13.14 -14.63 16.89
N ALA A 265 -13.12 -15.52 15.89
CA ALA A 265 -12.83 -16.94 16.08
C ALA A 265 -11.33 -17.24 16.30
N GLY A 266 -10.47 -16.26 16.01
CA GLY A 266 -9.02 -16.35 16.15
C GLY A 266 -8.47 -15.33 17.13
N ARG A 267 -7.71 -14.35 16.62
CA ARG A 267 -6.97 -13.38 17.45
C ARG A 267 -7.81 -12.20 17.97
N GLY A 268 -9.01 -11.97 17.43
CA GLY A 268 -9.90 -10.88 17.85
C GLY A 268 -9.33 -9.48 17.60
N PHE A 269 -8.47 -9.32 16.59
CA PHE A 269 -7.86 -8.05 16.21
C PHE A 269 -8.71 -7.24 15.23
N ILE A 270 -9.65 -7.89 14.52
CA ILE A 270 -10.58 -7.24 13.59
C ILE A 270 -12.00 -7.78 13.78
N ALA A 271 -12.99 -7.04 13.30
CA ALA A 271 -14.35 -7.55 13.17
C ALA A 271 -14.40 -8.70 12.15
N HIS A 272 -15.43 -9.55 12.26
CA HIS A 272 -15.67 -10.62 11.29
C HIS A 272 -15.66 -10.12 9.84
N VAL A 273 -15.04 -10.88 8.95
CA VAL A 273 -15.02 -10.66 7.51
C VAL A 273 -15.46 -11.94 6.81
N ASP A 274 -16.50 -11.84 5.99
CA ASP A 274 -16.93 -12.91 5.11
C ASP A 274 -15.96 -13.03 3.92
N VAL A 275 -15.00 -13.96 4.02
CA VAL A 275 -14.14 -14.31 2.88
C VAL A 275 -14.94 -15.22 1.93
N PRO A 276 -15.12 -14.89 0.64
CA PRO A 276 -15.86 -15.75 -0.30
C PRO A 276 -15.09 -17.02 -0.68
N GLU A 277 -15.80 -18.08 -1.08
CA GLU A 277 -15.18 -19.34 -1.48
C GLU A 277 -14.27 -19.21 -2.71
N ALA A 278 -14.62 -18.33 -3.65
CA ALA A 278 -13.78 -18.03 -4.81
C ALA A 278 -12.41 -17.46 -4.37
N VAL A 279 -12.39 -16.61 -3.34
CA VAL A 279 -11.18 -16.00 -2.80
C VAL A 279 -10.33 -17.04 -2.07
N ARG A 280 -10.96 -17.88 -1.22
CA ARG A 280 -10.26 -19.00 -0.56
C ARG A 280 -9.60 -19.96 -1.55
N ARG A 281 -10.31 -20.29 -2.63
CA ARG A 281 -9.80 -21.17 -3.70
C ARG A 281 -8.64 -20.54 -4.45
N ALA A 282 -8.80 -19.28 -4.86
CA ALA A 282 -7.75 -18.52 -5.54
C ALA A 282 -6.47 -18.45 -4.69
N HIS A 283 -6.61 -18.15 -3.39
CA HIS A 283 -5.50 -18.17 -2.44
C HIS A 283 -4.85 -19.56 -2.33
N SER A 284 -5.64 -20.62 -2.14
CA SER A 284 -5.12 -21.99 -2.05
C SER A 284 -4.41 -22.46 -3.33
N GLU A 285 -4.86 -22.01 -4.50
CA GLU A 285 -4.19 -22.25 -5.78
C GLU A 285 -2.85 -21.52 -5.88
N LEU A 286 -2.82 -20.24 -5.52
CA LEU A 286 -1.59 -19.45 -5.51
C LEU A 286 -0.56 -19.97 -4.50
N GLU A 287 -0.99 -20.47 -3.34
CA GLU A 287 -0.09 -21.13 -2.38
C GLU A 287 0.55 -22.40 -2.96
N ARG A 288 -0.24 -23.23 -3.67
CA ARG A 288 0.27 -24.43 -4.36
C ARG A 288 1.28 -24.06 -5.45
N ASP A 289 1.01 -22.98 -6.18
CA ASP A 289 1.91 -22.44 -7.21
C ASP A 289 3.12 -21.68 -6.63
N ARG A 290 3.18 -21.50 -5.31
CA ARG A 290 4.22 -20.75 -4.58
C ARG A 290 4.34 -19.28 -5.02
N ILE A 291 3.23 -18.69 -5.45
CA ILE A 291 3.15 -17.27 -5.85
C ILE A 291 2.82 -16.43 -4.63
N GLY A 292 3.58 -15.37 -4.40
CA GLY A 292 3.42 -14.51 -3.21
C GLY A 292 3.82 -15.18 -1.89
N THR A 293 4.30 -16.43 -1.89
CA THR A 293 4.82 -17.09 -0.69
C THR A 293 6.26 -16.66 -0.42
N THR A 294 6.45 -15.51 0.23
CA THR A 294 7.77 -15.11 0.75
C THR A 294 7.92 -15.45 2.23
N ARG A 295 9.08 -16.02 2.56
CA ARG A 295 9.46 -16.49 3.90
C ARG A 295 9.80 -15.31 4.82
N VAL A 296 9.25 -15.39 6.04
CA VAL A 296 9.63 -14.71 7.30
C VAL A 296 9.14 -13.27 7.48
N ALA A 297 8.27 -13.10 8.48
CA ALA A 297 7.94 -11.81 9.08
C ALA A 297 9.19 -11.20 9.74
N ASP A 298 9.43 -9.90 9.55
CA ASP A 298 10.56 -9.21 10.16
C ASP A 298 10.44 -9.25 11.70
N PRO A 299 11.37 -9.91 12.41
CA PRO A 299 11.27 -10.05 13.86
C PRO A 299 11.28 -8.69 14.59
N ARG A 300 11.80 -7.63 13.97
CA ARG A 300 11.88 -6.28 14.55
C ARG A 300 10.52 -5.66 14.88
N PHE A 301 9.44 -6.10 14.24
CA PHE A 301 8.10 -5.58 14.49
C PHE A 301 7.07 -6.69 14.81
N SER A 302 7.55 -7.86 15.25
CA SER A 302 6.70 -8.88 15.85
C SER A 302 6.24 -8.43 17.24
N ASP A 303 4.96 -8.62 17.57
CA ASP A 303 4.37 -8.24 18.87
C ASP A 303 5.10 -8.98 20.01
N SER A 304 6.13 -8.33 20.54
CA SER A 304 6.90 -8.77 21.70
C SER A 304 6.17 -8.36 22.97
N SER A 305 4.93 -8.80 23.15
CA SER A 305 4.17 -8.59 24.38
C SER A 305 3.49 -9.88 24.81
N LYS A 306 4.30 -10.86 25.25
CA LYS A 306 3.95 -11.90 26.26
C LYS A 306 5.13 -12.83 26.51
N ALA A 307 6.03 -12.43 27.43
CA ALA A 307 6.86 -13.33 28.22
C ALA A 307 7.52 -12.57 29.38
N ALA A 308 6.72 -11.94 30.24
CA ALA A 308 7.17 -11.50 31.56
C ALA A 308 5.95 -11.53 32.49
N GLY A 309 5.79 -12.63 33.23
CA GLY A 309 4.70 -12.71 34.21
C GLY A 309 4.28 -14.12 34.62
N VAL A 310 5.22 -14.97 35.06
CA VAL A 310 4.95 -15.92 36.15
C VAL A 310 6.22 -15.97 37.00
N GLY A 311 6.23 -15.14 38.05
CA GLY A 311 7.14 -15.33 39.17
C GLY A 311 6.56 -16.42 40.07
N ASP A 312 7.35 -17.45 40.31
CA ASP A 312 7.08 -18.52 41.27
C ASP A 312 6.88 -17.95 42.69
N ARG A 313 5.97 -18.59 43.42
CA ARG A 313 5.95 -18.56 44.89
C ARG A 313 6.91 -19.60 45.43
#